data_AF-X7ZSP4-F1
#
_entry.id   AF-X7ZSP4-F1
#
_cell.length_a   1.000
_cell.length_b   1.000
_cell.length_c   1.000
_cell.angle_alpha   90.00
_cell.angle_beta   90.00
_cell.angle_gamma   90.00
#
_symmetry.space_group_name_H-M   'P 1'
#
loop_
_entity.id
_entity.type
_entity.pdbx_description
1 polymer ?
#
loop_
_entity_poly.entity_id
_entity_poly.type
_entity_poly.pdbx_seq_one_letter_code
_entity_poly.pdbx_strand_id
1 'polypeptide(L)'
;MRYVGYPDDMIDRMKDVWTPRQQRVIGEDGFMFSAATCFPNLSFVHNWPKLPGSDSENEMVLPFISIRQWQPISESETEVCSWFAVDAGAPADFKKRSYQAYLMCFGSTGMFEQDDVENWVSLTTTAGGTMARRLLLNSRMGLLSDDRPVVEALPAEAFHGPGRAQVGYNEYNQRELLKLWGAYLS
;
A
#
# COMPACT_ATOMS: atom_id res chain seq x y z
N MET A 1 10.28 -13.51 -4.98
CA MET A 1 9.15 -13.95 -4.13
C MET A 1 9.59 -14.65 -2.84
N ARG A 2 10.58 -15.57 -2.83
CA ARG A 2 11.06 -16.21 -1.58
C ARG A 2 11.48 -15.20 -0.50
N TYR A 3 12.16 -14.13 -0.91
CA TYR A 3 12.58 -13.04 -0.02
C TYR A 3 11.41 -12.29 0.64
N VAL A 4 10.20 -12.38 0.07
CA VAL A 4 8.95 -11.81 0.61
C VAL A 4 8.25 -12.80 1.55
N GLY A 5 8.77 -14.02 1.72
CA GLY A 5 8.23 -15.03 2.62
C GLY A 5 7.19 -15.96 2.02
N TYR A 6 6.98 -15.93 0.69
CA TYR A 6 6.09 -16.87 0.02
C TYR A 6 6.73 -18.28 -0.10
N PRO A 7 5.99 -19.34 0.24
CA PRO A 7 6.38 -20.74 0.02
C PRO A 7 6.58 -21.09 -1.47
N ASP A 8 7.42 -22.10 -1.73
CA ASP A 8 7.74 -22.54 -3.10
C ASP A 8 6.51 -22.99 -3.90
N ASP A 9 5.59 -23.72 -3.27
CA ASP A 9 4.36 -24.17 -3.93
C ASP A 9 3.49 -22.98 -4.38
N MET A 10 3.45 -21.90 -3.60
CA MET A 10 2.74 -20.68 -3.98
C MET A 10 3.45 -19.96 -5.12
N ILE A 11 4.78 -19.86 -5.05
CA ILE A 11 5.60 -19.21 -6.09
C ILE A 11 5.46 -19.93 -7.42
N ASP A 12 5.46 -21.26 -7.42
CA ASP A 12 5.33 -22.05 -8.64
C ASP A 12 3.93 -21.87 -9.25
N ARG A 13 2.86 -21.90 -8.44
CA ARG A 13 1.50 -21.59 -8.94
C ARG A 13 1.39 -20.19 -9.53
N MET A 14 2.05 -19.19 -8.96
CA MET A 14 2.00 -17.81 -9.49
C MET A 14 2.53 -17.73 -10.93
N LYS A 15 3.50 -18.57 -11.32
CA LYS A 15 4.02 -18.61 -12.70
C LYS A 15 3.00 -19.13 -13.70
N ASP A 16 2.08 -19.97 -13.27
CA ASP A 16 1.02 -20.54 -14.12
C ASP A 16 -0.22 -19.61 -14.20
N VAL A 17 -0.44 -18.79 -13.17
CA VAL A 17 -1.58 -17.87 -13.07
C VAL A 17 -1.28 -16.50 -13.69
N TRP A 18 -0.07 -15.98 -13.48
CA TRP A 18 0.30 -14.65 -13.95
C TRP A 18 0.67 -14.66 -15.43
N THR A 19 0.21 -13.64 -16.13
CA THR A 19 0.64 -13.39 -17.52
C THR A 19 2.15 -13.18 -17.58
N PRO A 20 2.82 -13.48 -18.71
CA PRO A 20 4.25 -13.22 -18.86
C PRO A 20 4.63 -11.77 -18.54
N ARG A 21 3.74 -10.81 -18.86
CA ARG A 21 3.94 -9.39 -18.55
C ARG A 21 3.96 -9.12 -17.04
N GLN A 22 3.02 -9.70 -16.28
CA GLN A 22 3.00 -9.58 -14.81
C GLN A 22 4.22 -10.23 -14.17
N GLN A 23 4.66 -11.37 -14.69
CA GLN A 23 5.88 -12.03 -14.22
C GLN A 23 7.11 -11.15 -14.41
N ARG A 24 7.23 -10.43 -15.54
CA ARG A 24 8.32 -9.46 -15.76
C ARG A 24 8.27 -8.28 -14.79
N VAL A 25 7.09 -7.70 -14.57
CA VAL A 25 6.93 -6.58 -13.62
C VAL A 25 7.45 -6.92 -12.22
N ILE A 26 7.11 -8.12 -11.74
CA ILE A 26 7.50 -8.54 -10.39
C ILE A 26 8.93 -9.12 -10.36
N GLY A 27 9.27 -9.96 -11.34
CA GLY A 27 10.47 -10.78 -11.34
C GLY A 27 11.70 -10.13 -11.97
N GLU A 28 11.50 -9.31 -13.01
CA GLU A 28 12.57 -8.64 -13.75
C GLU A 28 12.69 -7.17 -13.34
N ASP A 29 11.58 -6.42 -13.38
CA ASP A 29 11.59 -4.99 -13.07
C ASP A 29 11.66 -4.72 -11.56
N GLY A 30 11.29 -5.70 -10.73
CA GLY A 30 11.32 -5.60 -9.27
C GLY A 30 10.20 -4.77 -8.65
N PHE A 31 9.12 -4.48 -9.38
CA PHE A 31 8.00 -3.66 -8.91
C PHE A 31 6.97 -4.48 -8.13
N MET A 32 7.32 -4.87 -6.90
CA MET A 32 6.36 -5.46 -5.98
C MET A 32 5.33 -4.42 -5.51
N PHE A 33 4.04 -4.71 -5.68
CA PHE A 33 3.00 -3.86 -5.12
C PHE A 33 3.03 -3.96 -3.59
N SER A 34 3.17 -2.81 -2.92
CA SER A 34 3.11 -2.75 -1.45
C SER A 34 1.90 -1.98 -0.93
N ALA A 35 1.57 -0.85 -1.52
CA ALA A 35 0.37 -0.09 -1.20
C ALA A 35 -0.28 0.41 -2.49
N ALA A 36 -1.61 0.37 -2.54
CA ALA A 36 -2.38 0.88 -3.64
C ALA A 36 -3.74 1.39 -3.16
N THR A 37 -4.31 2.35 -3.89
CA THR A 37 -5.68 2.83 -3.66
C THR A 37 -6.43 2.80 -4.98
N CYS A 38 -7.54 2.07 -5.00
CA CYS A 38 -8.58 2.21 -6.01
C CYS A 38 -9.47 3.38 -5.58
N PHE A 39 -9.46 4.44 -6.39
CA PHE A 39 -10.31 5.60 -6.16
C PHE A 39 -11.79 5.19 -6.08
N PRO A 40 -12.59 5.72 -5.13
CA PRO A 40 -12.24 6.83 -4.24
C PRO A 40 -11.62 6.41 -2.90
N ASN A 41 -11.97 5.24 -2.35
CA ASN A 41 -11.75 4.95 -0.94
C ASN A 41 -11.46 3.48 -0.62
N LEU A 42 -11.04 2.68 -1.61
CA LEU A 42 -10.65 1.28 -1.40
C LEU A 42 -9.13 1.14 -1.50
N SER A 43 -8.47 0.73 -0.43
CA SER A 43 -7.02 0.59 -0.36
C SER A 43 -6.59 -0.87 -0.17
N PHE A 44 -5.40 -1.18 -0.67
CA PHE A 44 -4.76 -2.47 -0.59
C PHE A 44 -3.37 -2.28 0.00
N VAL A 45 -3.01 -3.12 0.97
CA VAL A 45 -1.66 -3.19 1.53
C VAL A 45 -1.18 -4.61 1.39
N HIS A 46 -0.08 -4.79 0.68
CA HIS A 46 0.70 -6.02 0.66
C HIS A 46 2.01 -5.72 1.38
N ASN A 47 2.17 -6.30 2.56
CA ASN A 47 3.33 -6.06 3.41
C ASN A 47 3.89 -7.40 3.90
N TRP A 48 5.20 -7.43 4.17
CA TRP A 48 5.92 -8.63 4.58
C TRP A 48 6.84 -8.33 5.76
N PRO A 49 6.27 -8.05 6.95
CA PRO A 49 7.05 -7.79 8.14
C PRO A 49 7.92 -8.99 8.50
N LYS A 50 9.04 -8.69 9.16
CA LYS A 50 9.78 -9.67 9.95
C LYS A 50 9.11 -9.77 11.30
N LEU A 51 8.62 -10.95 11.64
CA LEU A 51 8.04 -11.19 12.94
C LEU A 51 8.99 -12.01 13.81
N PRO A 52 9.04 -11.73 15.12
CA PRO A 52 9.77 -12.57 16.05
C PRO A 52 9.21 -14.00 15.96
N GLY A 53 10.08 -14.96 15.71
CA GLY A 53 9.72 -16.38 15.71
C GLY A 53 9.48 -16.91 17.13
N SER A 54 9.25 -18.21 17.25
CA SER A 54 9.21 -18.90 18.55
C SER A 54 10.56 -18.84 19.29
N ASP A 55 11.67 -18.66 18.56
CA ASP A 55 13.01 -18.49 19.09
C ASP A 55 13.70 -17.28 18.43
N SER A 56 14.57 -16.59 19.18
CA SER A 56 15.25 -15.34 18.79
C SER A 56 16.17 -15.45 17.58
N GLU A 57 16.41 -16.66 17.07
CA GLU A 57 17.26 -16.93 15.89
C GLU A 57 16.46 -17.16 14.60
N ASN A 58 15.13 -17.25 14.65
CA ASN A 58 14.27 -17.54 13.50
C ASN A 58 13.25 -16.41 13.25
N GLU A 59 13.72 -15.23 12.86
CA GLU A 59 12.87 -14.20 12.27
C GLU A 59 12.23 -14.72 10.99
N MET A 60 10.90 -14.71 10.92
CA MET A 60 10.18 -15.11 9.71
C MET A 60 9.63 -13.89 9.00
N VAL A 61 9.97 -13.74 7.71
CA VAL A 61 9.29 -12.80 6.81
C VAL A 61 7.95 -13.42 6.44
N LEU A 62 6.86 -12.75 6.80
CA LEU A 62 5.50 -13.28 6.60
C LEU A 62 4.64 -12.27 5.83
N PRO A 63 4.36 -12.51 4.54
CA PRO A 63 3.56 -11.59 3.76
C PRO A 63 2.09 -11.75 4.11
N PHE A 64 1.35 -10.64 4.08
CA PHE A 64 -0.09 -10.60 4.16
C PHE A 64 -0.66 -9.56 3.21
N ILE A 65 -1.95 -9.71 2.89
CA ILE A 65 -2.71 -8.71 2.13
C ILE A 65 -3.83 -8.19 3.03
N SER A 66 -3.87 -6.88 3.21
CA SER A 66 -4.99 -6.16 3.81
C SER A 66 -5.75 -5.40 2.73
N ILE A 67 -7.08 -5.48 2.79
CA ILE A 67 -8.01 -4.68 1.99
C ILE A 67 -8.75 -3.77 2.95
N ARG A 68 -8.82 -2.48 2.65
CA ARG A 68 -9.40 -1.47 3.55
C ARG A 68 -10.35 -0.56 2.81
N GLN A 69 -11.57 -0.40 3.29
CA GLN A 69 -12.51 0.61 2.81
C GLN A 69 -12.60 1.73 3.83
N TRP A 70 -12.36 2.96 3.36
CA TRP A 70 -12.52 4.18 4.14
C TRP A 70 -13.95 4.70 3.95
N GLN A 71 -14.90 4.16 4.70
CA GLN A 71 -16.31 4.49 4.56
C GLN A 71 -16.60 5.87 5.18
N PRO A 72 -16.96 6.88 4.38
CA PRO A 72 -17.23 8.22 4.92
C PRO A 72 -18.50 8.20 5.77
N ILE A 73 -18.41 8.72 7.00
CA ILE A 73 -19.57 8.94 7.89
C ILE A 73 -19.91 10.42 7.93
N SER A 74 -18.90 11.28 8.06
CA SER A 74 -19.01 12.74 7.99
C SER A 74 -17.70 13.35 7.48
N GLU A 75 -17.59 14.69 7.48
CA GLU A 75 -16.36 15.40 7.14
C GLU A 75 -15.22 15.16 8.15
N SER A 76 -15.52 14.67 9.34
CA SER A 76 -14.54 14.44 10.41
C SER A 76 -14.54 13.00 10.94
N GLU A 77 -15.30 12.10 10.33
CA GLU A 77 -15.45 10.72 10.80
C GLU A 77 -15.47 9.74 9.62
N THR A 78 -14.71 8.65 9.77
CA THR A 78 -14.58 7.58 8.78
C THR A 78 -14.63 6.25 9.51
N GLU A 79 -15.50 5.34 9.04
CA GLU A 79 -15.47 3.95 9.46
C GLU A 79 -14.46 3.19 8.59
N VAL A 80 -13.56 2.44 9.22
CA VAL A 80 -12.55 1.64 8.53
C VAL A 80 -12.99 0.18 8.51
N CYS A 81 -13.46 -0.30 7.36
CA CYS A 81 -13.70 -1.73 7.17
C CYS A 81 -12.39 -2.39 6.71
N SER A 82 -11.81 -3.27 7.53
CA SER A 82 -10.52 -3.92 7.24
C SER A 82 -10.68 -5.43 7.11
N TRP A 83 -10.19 -5.97 5.99
CA TRP A 83 -10.20 -7.39 5.67
C TRP A 83 -8.79 -7.92 5.46
N PHE A 84 -8.58 -9.17 5.85
CA PHE A 84 -7.42 -9.97 5.50
C PHE A 84 -7.74 -10.86 4.29
N ALA A 85 -6.85 -10.89 3.31
CA ALA A 85 -6.95 -11.77 2.16
C ALA A 85 -5.70 -12.67 2.06
N VAL A 86 -5.94 -13.93 1.69
CA VAL A 86 -4.89 -14.91 1.42
C VAL A 86 -5.32 -15.82 0.27
N ASP A 87 -4.35 -16.30 -0.52
CA ASP A 87 -4.59 -17.24 -1.61
C ASP A 87 -5.38 -18.47 -1.08
N ALA A 88 -6.48 -18.79 -1.77
CA ALA A 88 -7.33 -19.92 -1.46
C ALA A 88 -6.56 -21.25 -1.50
N GLY A 89 -5.57 -21.39 -2.39
CA GLY A 89 -4.69 -22.54 -2.51
C GLY A 89 -3.50 -22.54 -1.54
N ALA A 90 -3.33 -21.52 -0.69
CA ALA A 90 -2.19 -21.46 0.23
C ALA A 90 -2.24 -22.59 1.29
N PRO A 91 -1.08 -23.12 1.72
CA PRO A 91 -1.01 -24.08 2.82
C PRO A 91 -1.70 -23.56 4.08
N ALA A 92 -2.39 -24.44 4.82
CA ALA A 92 -3.16 -24.06 6.00
C ALA A 92 -2.30 -23.36 7.07
N ASP A 93 -1.08 -23.84 7.27
CA ASP A 93 -0.13 -23.23 8.21
C ASP A 93 0.31 -21.82 7.76
N PHE A 94 0.55 -21.62 6.46
CA PHE A 94 0.86 -20.30 5.91
C PHE A 94 -0.32 -19.33 6.11
N LYS A 95 -1.56 -19.76 5.85
CA LYS A 95 -2.76 -18.93 6.09
C LYS A 95 -2.83 -18.45 7.54
N LYS A 96 -2.57 -19.35 8.49
CA LYS A 96 -2.57 -19.02 9.92
C LYS A 96 -1.48 -18.00 10.27
N ARG A 97 -0.24 -18.22 9.81
CA ARG A 97 0.88 -17.31 10.08
C ARG A 97 0.74 -15.95 9.40
N SER A 98 0.27 -15.93 8.16
CA SER A 98 -0.03 -14.70 7.41
C SER A 98 -1.13 -13.89 8.09
N TYR A 99 -2.17 -14.55 8.62
CA TYR A 99 -3.22 -13.88 9.41
C TYR A 99 -2.68 -13.28 10.72
N GLN A 100 -1.81 -14.01 11.43
CA GLN A 100 -1.14 -13.47 12.62
C GLN A 100 -0.30 -12.24 12.27
N ALA A 101 0.42 -12.28 11.15
CA ALA A 101 1.19 -11.14 10.67
C ALA A 101 0.33 -9.92 10.38
N TYR A 102 -0.81 -10.13 9.71
CA TYR A 102 -1.81 -9.08 9.51
C TYR A 102 -2.26 -8.48 10.84
N LEU A 103 -2.70 -9.29 11.82
CA LEU A 103 -3.21 -8.78 13.11
C LEU A 103 -2.16 -8.03 13.94
N MET A 104 -0.88 -8.39 13.82
CA MET A 104 0.19 -7.67 14.52
C MET A 104 0.44 -6.29 13.92
N CYS A 105 0.30 -6.14 12.60
CA CYS A 105 0.61 -4.91 11.90
C CYS A 105 -0.61 -3.99 11.70
N PHE A 106 -1.75 -4.54 11.26
CA PHE A 106 -2.95 -3.81 10.88
C PHE A 106 -4.22 -4.41 11.48
N GLY A 107 -5.36 -3.75 11.22
CA GLY A 107 -6.61 -3.99 11.94
C GLY A 107 -6.66 -3.19 13.24
N SER A 108 -7.78 -3.26 13.95
CA SER A 108 -8.06 -2.39 15.10
C SER A 108 -7.05 -2.50 16.26
N THR A 109 -6.28 -3.59 16.33
CA THR A 109 -5.23 -3.81 17.35
C THR A 109 -3.82 -3.86 16.76
N GLY A 110 -3.66 -3.59 15.47
CA GLY A 110 -2.37 -3.64 14.79
C GLY A 110 -1.47 -2.50 15.22
N MET A 111 -0.17 -2.75 15.37
CA MET A 111 0.78 -1.75 15.84
C MET A 111 0.95 -0.56 14.87
N PHE A 112 0.90 -0.80 13.55
CA PHE A 112 1.02 0.27 12.56
C PHE A 112 -0.30 1.05 12.41
N GLU A 113 -1.44 0.34 12.40
CA GLU A 113 -2.75 1.01 12.25
C GLU A 113 -3.04 1.94 13.45
N GLN A 114 -2.58 1.61 14.66
CA GLN A 114 -2.72 2.49 15.83
C GLN A 114 -1.98 3.82 15.65
N ASP A 115 -0.73 3.78 15.21
CA ASP A 115 0.07 5.00 14.97
C ASP A 115 -0.53 5.84 13.83
N ASP A 116 -0.98 5.19 12.77
CA ASP A 116 -1.62 5.84 11.62
C ASP A 116 -2.93 6.53 12.01
N VAL A 117 -3.79 5.87 12.79
CA VAL A 117 -5.07 6.44 13.25
C VAL A 117 -4.85 7.68 14.12
N GLU A 118 -3.86 7.66 15.02
CA GLU A 118 -3.54 8.83 15.84
C GLU A 118 -3.12 10.03 14.97
N ASN A 119 -2.30 9.79 13.95
CA ASN A 119 -1.92 10.82 12.97
C ASN A 119 -3.15 11.40 12.25
N TRP A 120 -4.05 10.55 11.78
CA TRP A 120 -5.25 10.99 11.04
C TRP A 120 -6.24 11.77 11.92
N VAL A 121 -6.44 11.33 13.16
CA VAL A 121 -7.29 12.04 14.14
C VAL A 121 -6.72 13.42 14.45
N SER A 122 -5.40 13.51 14.68
CA SER A 122 -4.71 14.78 14.92
C SER A 122 -4.79 15.74 13.73
N LEU A 123 -4.54 15.24 12.52
CA LEU A 123 -4.65 16.02 11.28
C LEU A 123 -6.08 16.55 11.06
N THR A 124 -7.09 15.68 11.18
CA THR A 124 -8.50 16.03 10.97
C THR A 124 -8.95 17.10 11.97
N THR A 125 -8.60 16.91 13.25
CA THR A 125 -8.90 17.87 14.32
C THR A 125 -8.26 19.24 14.04
N THR A 126 -6.98 19.25 13.65
CA THR A 126 -6.24 20.48 13.37
C THR A 126 -6.79 21.20 12.13
N ALA A 127 -7.12 20.44 11.07
CA ALA A 127 -7.68 20.97 9.83
C ALA A 127 -9.07 21.62 10.02
N GLY A 128 -9.78 21.27 11.10
CA GLY A 128 -11.04 21.93 11.48
C GLY A 128 -10.90 23.42 11.82
N GLY A 129 -9.70 23.85 12.25
CA GLY A 129 -9.42 25.22 12.71
C GLY A 129 -9.48 26.30 11.62
N THR A 130 -9.98 27.48 11.97
CA THR A 130 -10.20 28.59 11.01
C THR A 130 -8.93 29.09 10.31
N MET A 131 -7.78 29.08 10.99
CA MET A 131 -6.49 29.43 10.40
C MET A 131 -5.95 28.30 9.52
N ALA A 132 -6.07 27.04 9.98
CA ALA A 132 -5.58 25.87 9.24
C ALA A 132 -6.26 25.74 7.87
N ARG A 133 -7.57 26.01 7.79
CA ARG A 133 -8.34 26.01 6.53
C ARG A 133 -7.85 27.02 5.48
N ARG A 134 -6.99 27.97 5.84
CA ARG A 134 -6.39 28.95 4.92
C ARG A 134 -5.03 28.52 4.39
N LEU A 135 -4.51 27.39 4.86
CA LEU A 135 -3.23 26.83 4.43
C LEU A 135 -3.43 25.82 3.30
N LEU A 136 -2.39 25.64 2.50
CA LEU A 136 -2.33 24.61 1.47
C LEU A 136 -1.57 23.40 1.99
N LEU A 137 -2.05 22.19 1.68
CA LEU A 137 -1.29 20.97 1.89
C LEU A 137 -0.10 20.95 0.92
N ASN A 138 1.10 20.65 1.43
CA ASN A 138 2.26 20.45 0.58
C ASN A 138 2.23 19.04 0.00
N SER A 139 2.22 18.93 -1.33
CA SER A 139 2.33 17.65 -2.04
C SER A 139 3.39 17.73 -3.16
N ARG A 140 4.52 18.38 -2.86
CA ARG A 140 5.58 18.70 -3.84
C ARG A 140 6.72 17.69 -3.86
N MET A 141 6.67 16.60 -3.09
CA MET A 141 7.74 15.61 -3.09
C MET A 141 7.91 15.01 -4.50
N GLY A 142 9.16 14.99 -4.97
CA GLY A 142 9.52 14.56 -6.32
C GLY A 142 9.41 15.64 -7.40
N LEU A 143 9.21 16.92 -7.04
CA LEU A 143 9.19 18.05 -7.98
C LEU A 143 10.32 19.05 -7.70
N LEU A 144 10.84 19.67 -8.76
CA LEU A 144 11.71 20.84 -8.70
C LEU A 144 10.90 22.12 -8.41
N SER A 145 11.59 23.24 -8.22
CA SER A 145 10.95 24.55 -7.97
C SER A 145 10.08 25.04 -9.13
N ASP A 146 10.32 24.54 -10.34
CA ASP A 146 9.58 24.85 -11.56
C ASP A 146 8.58 23.75 -11.97
N ASP A 147 8.18 22.90 -11.03
CA ASP A 147 7.20 21.81 -11.17
C ASP A 147 7.62 20.66 -12.10
N ARG A 148 8.84 20.67 -12.64
CA ARG A 148 9.38 19.50 -13.34
C ARG A 148 9.67 18.36 -12.36
N PRO A 149 9.50 17.10 -12.77
CA PRO A 149 9.81 15.98 -11.88
C PRO A 149 11.33 15.87 -11.64
N VAL A 150 11.70 15.47 -10.42
CA VAL A 150 13.09 15.13 -10.09
C VAL A 150 13.52 13.84 -10.80
N VAL A 151 12.59 12.89 -10.93
CA VAL A 151 12.80 11.62 -11.62
C VAL A 151 11.74 11.48 -12.71
N GLU A 152 12.18 11.31 -13.95
CA GLU A 152 11.29 11.11 -15.09
C GLU A 152 10.55 9.78 -15.02
N ALA A 153 9.46 9.67 -15.78
CA ALA A 153 8.77 8.39 -15.93
C ALA A 153 9.72 7.35 -16.53
N LEU A 154 9.62 6.12 -16.03
CA LEU A 154 10.34 5.00 -16.60
C LEU A 154 9.84 4.73 -18.03
N PRO A 155 10.76 4.47 -18.97
CA PRO A 155 10.39 4.05 -20.30
C PRO A 155 9.84 2.62 -20.28
N ALA A 156 9.16 2.21 -21.36
CA ALA A 156 8.48 0.91 -21.43
C ALA A 156 9.44 -0.29 -21.32
N GLU A 157 10.71 -0.09 -21.64
CA GLU A 157 11.79 -1.08 -21.52
C GLU A 157 12.26 -1.28 -20.08
N ALA A 158 11.98 -0.31 -19.17
CA ALA A 158 12.35 -0.36 -17.76
C ALA A 158 11.16 -0.63 -16.82
N PHE A 159 9.94 -0.58 -17.35
CA PHE A 159 8.73 -0.95 -16.64
C PHE A 159 7.75 -1.61 -17.60
N HIS A 160 7.63 -2.93 -17.47
CA HIS A 160 6.74 -3.72 -18.29
C HIS A 160 5.28 -3.59 -17.87
N GLY A 161 4.94 -2.89 -16.78
CA GLY A 161 3.56 -2.73 -16.33
C GLY A 161 2.76 -1.73 -17.17
N PRO A 162 1.43 -1.66 -17.00
CA PRO A 162 0.64 -0.60 -17.61
C PRO A 162 0.76 0.72 -16.83
N GLY A 163 0.43 1.83 -17.48
CA GLY A 163 0.40 3.14 -16.84
C GLY A 163 1.77 3.81 -16.75
N ARG A 164 1.95 4.63 -15.71
CA ARG A 164 3.17 5.41 -15.48
C ARG A 164 3.87 4.90 -14.23
N ALA A 165 5.16 4.64 -14.32
CA ALA A 165 6.01 4.29 -13.19
C ALA A 165 7.14 5.30 -13.02
N GLN A 166 7.53 5.55 -11.77
CA GLN A 166 8.67 6.36 -11.37
C GLN A 166 9.34 5.68 -10.18
N VAL A 167 10.65 5.87 -10.02
CA VAL A 167 11.41 5.36 -8.87
C VAL A 167 11.74 6.49 -7.89
N GLY A 168 12.05 6.10 -6.65
CA GLY A 168 12.38 7.04 -5.58
C GLY A 168 11.17 7.63 -4.87
N TYR A 169 11.42 8.32 -3.76
CA TYR A 169 10.37 8.94 -2.96
C TYR A 169 9.73 10.12 -3.71
N ASN A 170 8.41 10.02 -3.95
CA ASN A 170 7.63 11.04 -4.65
C ASN A 170 6.15 10.98 -4.24
N GLU A 171 5.42 12.06 -4.48
CA GLU A 171 3.97 12.17 -4.23
C GLU A 171 3.14 12.19 -5.52
N TYR A 172 3.63 11.56 -6.59
CA TYR A 172 2.92 11.58 -7.88
C TYR A 172 1.52 10.98 -7.75
N ASN A 173 1.38 9.83 -7.10
CA ASN A 173 0.09 9.14 -6.95
C ASN A 173 -0.92 9.97 -6.14
N GLN A 174 -0.47 10.61 -5.04
CA GLN A 174 -1.30 11.48 -4.20
C GLN A 174 -1.80 12.69 -4.99
N ARG A 175 -0.92 13.33 -5.79
CA ARG A 175 -1.31 14.43 -6.67
C ARG A 175 -2.34 14.01 -7.71
N GLU A 176 -2.15 12.88 -8.39
CA GLU A 176 -3.11 12.40 -9.39
C GLU A 176 -4.47 12.01 -8.77
N LEU A 177 -4.47 11.40 -7.58
CA LEU A 177 -5.69 11.10 -6.83
C LEU A 177 -6.47 12.38 -6.49
N LEU A 178 -5.79 13.42 -6.01
CA LEU A 178 -6.42 14.70 -5.65
C LEU A 178 -6.90 15.48 -6.88
N LYS A 179 -6.17 15.42 -8.01
CA LYS A 179 -6.63 15.99 -9.29
C LYS A 179 -7.90 15.29 -9.77
N LEU A 180 -7.93 13.95 -9.71
CA LEU A 180 -9.11 13.17 -10.09
C LEU A 180 -10.30 13.52 -9.19
N TRP A 181 -10.09 13.58 -7.88
CA TRP A 181 -11.10 14.00 -6.92
C TRP A 181 -11.65 15.40 -7.25
N GLY A 182 -10.77 16.38 -7.49
CA GLY A 182 -11.16 17.74 -7.86
C GLY A 182 -11.98 17.80 -9.15
N ALA A 183 -11.66 16.97 -10.14
CA ALA A 183 -12.41 16.89 -11.39
C ALA A 183 -13.84 16.33 -11.22
N TYR A 184 -14.09 15.52 -10.17
CA TYR A 184 -15.44 15.04 -9.84
C TYR A 184 -16.26 16.06 -9.01
N LEU A 185 -15.62 17.09 -8.46
CA LEU A 185 -16.29 18.14 -7.68
C LEU A 185 -16.56 19.43 -8.46
N SER A 186 -15.90 19.61 -9.60
CA SER A 186 -16.07 20.74 -10.52
C SER A 186 -17.19 20.48 -11.53
#